data_AF-Q979J6-F1
#
_entry.id   AF-Q979J6-F1
#
_cell.length_a   1.000
_cell.length_b   1.000
_cell.length_c   1.000
_cell.angle_alpha   90.00
_cell.angle_beta   90.00
_cell.angle_gamma   90.00
#
_symmetry.space_group_name_H-M   'P 1'
#
loop_
_entity.id
_entity.type
_entity.pdbx_description
1 polymer ?
#
loop_
_entity_poly.entity_id
_entity_poly.type
_entity_poly.pdbx_seq_one_letter_code
_entity_poly.pdbx_strand_id
1 'polypeptide(L)'
;MNKSAIRSFIRNISRYVYSDAQLTILGKSGYIRWTLRRVPGQVIFEDENGIDPDYSERIMDVVKTGGYASAILRSITSETEIKTGGSFMEIRGYFIYINAGVISWNGLSAEDVFDAVNHDFKTGRKLKPDAREIYCGLDGECLDYSKKSVVLVKRKIKAKKLHY
;
A
#
# COMPACT_ATOMS: atom_id res chain seq x y z
N MET A 1 -6.99 16.05 -18.22
CA MET A 1 -5.94 15.69 -17.23
C MET A 1 -5.93 14.19 -16.98
N ASN A 2 -4.74 13.59 -16.86
CA ASN A 2 -4.53 12.18 -17.16
C ASN A 2 -5.00 11.21 -16.04
N LYS A 3 -6.30 10.89 -16.01
CA LYS A 3 -6.88 9.82 -15.15
C LYS A 3 -6.13 8.47 -15.31
N SER A 4 -5.37 8.28 -16.38
CA SER A 4 -4.59 7.05 -16.64
C SER A 4 -3.57 6.74 -15.53
N ALA A 5 -2.84 7.74 -15.01
CA ALA A 5 -1.78 7.50 -14.03
C ALA A 5 -2.35 7.00 -12.70
N ILE A 6 -3.40 7.66 -12.19
CA ILE A 6 -4.10 7.24 -10.98
C ILE A 6 -4.76 5.88 -11.16
N ARG A 7 -5.40 5.60 -12.31
CA ARG A 7 -5.89 4.24 -12.61
C ARG A 7 -4.78 3.20 -12.61
N SER A 8 -3.61 3.54 -13.16
CA SER A 8 -2.46 2.64 -13.20
C SER A 8 -1.90 2.37 -11.80
N PHE A 9 -1.81 3.40 -10.96
CA PHE A 9 -1.45 3.30 -9.55
C PHE A 9 -2.43 2.39 -8.79
N ILE A 10 -3.73 2.65 -8.92
CA ILE A 10 -4.80 1.89 -8.26
C ILE A 10 -4.80 0.43 -8.69
N ARG A 11 -4.60 0.19 -9.98
CA ARG A 11 -4.42 -1.17 -10.53
C ARG A 11 -3.17 -1.85 -9.99
N ASN A 12 -2.08 -1.11 -9.74
CA ASN A 12 -0.87 -1.65 -9.16
C ASN A 12 -1.09 -2.06 -7.70
N ILE A 13 -1.56 -1.15 -6.83
CA ILE A 13 -1.82 -1.48 -5.42
C ILE A 13 -2.85 -2.60 -5.28
N SER A 14 -3.84 -2.65 -6.17
CA SER A 14 -4.84 -3.72 -6.22
C SER A 14 -4.25 -5.09 -6.60
N ARG A 15 -2.97 -5.25 -6.92
CA ARG A 15 -2.32 -6.57 -7.09
C ARG A 15 -1.75 -7.11 -5.78
N TYR A 16 -1.66 -6.26 -4.76
CA TYR A 16 -1.01 -6.55 -3.48
C TYR A 16 -1.99 -6.52 -2.31
N VAL A 17 -3.29 -6.35 -2.57
CA VAL A 17 -4.35 -6.53 -1.57
C VAL A 17 -4.76 -8.01 -1.54
N TYR A 18 -4.31 -8.78 -0.56
CA TYR A 18 -4.62 -10.22 -0.51
C TYR A 18 -6.06 -10.49 -0.05
N SER A 19 -6.39 -10.09 1.17
CA SER A 19 -7.76 -10.08 1.70
C SER A 19 -8.13 -8.65 2.09
N ASP A 20 -7.40 -8.10 3.04
CA ASP A 20 -7.58 -6.78 3.61
C ASP A 20 -6.26 -6.03 3.60
N ALA A 21 -6.35 -4.72 3.44
CA ALA A 21 -5.21 -3.83 3.47
C ALA A 21 -5.61 -2.46 4.02
N GLN A 22 -4.62 -1.70 4.46
CA GLN A 22 -4.77 -0.27 4.71
C GLN A 22 -3.91 0.49 3.71
N LEU A 23 -4.52 1.45 3.02
CA LEU A 23 -3.83 2.44 2.22
C LEU A 23 -3.84 3.75 3.00
N THR A 24 -2.66 4.28 3.30
CA THR A 24 -2.52 5.64 3.83
C THR A 24 -1.85 6.50 2.79
N ILE A 25 -2.45 7.64 2.45
CA ILE A 25 -1.88 8.63 1.54
C ILE A 25 -1.66 9.91 2.33
N LEU A 26 -0.42 10.39 2.35
CA LEU A 26 0.01 11.63 2.97
C LEU A 26 0.29 12.67 1.89
N GLY A 27 -0.33 13.83 1.99
CA GLY A 27 -0.04 14.98 1.16
C GLY A 27 0.09 16.25 2.00
N LYS A 28 0.09 17.41 1.32
CA LYS A 28 0.33 18.72 1.96
C LYS A 28 -0.69 19.06 3.06
N SER A 29 -1.97 18.74 2.84
CA SER A 29 -3.06 19.10 3.76
C SER A 29 -3.31 18.07 4.87
N GLY A 30 -2.48 17.02 4.96
CA GLY A 30 -2.66 15.93 5.91
C GLY A 30 -2.69 14.56 5.23
N TYR A 31 -3.32 13.58 5.88
CA TYR A 31 -3.40 12.22 5.38
C TYR A 31 -4.84 11.76 5.22
N ILE A 32 -5.04 10.84 4.29
CA ILE A 32 -6.28 10.08 4.11
C ILE A 32 -5.94 8.60 4.27
N ARG A 33 -6.85 7.84 4.89
CA ARG A 33 -6.71 6.40 5.07
C ARG A 33 -7.94 5.69 4.53
N TRP A 34 -7.70 4.64 3.77
CA TRP A 34 -8.73 3.70 3.35
C TRP A 34 -8.41 2.30 3.86
N THR A 35 -9.46 1.59 4.27
CA THR A 35 -9.45 0.13 4.34
C THR A 35 -9.76 -0.40 2.94
N LEU A 36 -8.92 -1.30 2.44
CA LEU A 36 -9.08 -1.93 1.13
C LEU A 36 -9.46 -3.38 1.35
N ARG A 37 -10.56 -3.84 0.76
CA ARG A 37 -10.98 -5.24 0.82
C ARG A 37 -11.04 -5.85 -0.56
N ARG A 38 -10.46 -7.04 -0.70
CA ARG A 38 -10.61 -7.88 -1.89
C ARG A 38 -11.99 -8.52 -1.88
N VAL A 39 -12.75 -8.28 -2.94
CA VAL A 39 -13.99 -9.01 -3.24
C VAL A 39 -13.87 -9.67 -4.61
N PRO A 40 -14.73 -10.63 -4.98
CA PRO A 40 -14.67 -11.25 -6.31
C PRO A 40 -14.64 -10.20 -7.42
N GLY A 41 -13.57 -10.19 -8.22
CA GLY A 41 -13.41 -9.31 -9.38
C GLY A 41 -12.84 -7.91 -9.11
N GLN A 42 -12.76 -7.43 -7.85
CA GLN A 42 -12.31 -6.05 -7.58
C GLN A 42 -11.74 -5.83 -6.17
N VAL A 43 -11.20 -4.62 -5.94
CA VAL A 43 -10.85 -4.10 -4.61
C VAL A 43 -11.78 -2.93 -4.32
N ILE A 44 -12.44 -2.97 -3.17
CA ILE A 44 -13.24 -1.85 -2.68
C ILE A 44 -12.40 -1.00 -1.73
N PHE A 45 -12.68 0.31 -1.71
CA PHE A 45 -12.05 1.28 -0.83
C PHE A 45 -13.12 1.75 0.17
N GLU A 46 -12.84 1.62 1.45
CA GLU A 46 -13.74 2.00 2.54
C GLU A 46 -13.05 3.05 3.42
N ASP A 47 -13.75 4.15 3.72
CA ASP A 47 -13.37 5.11 4.75
C ASP A 47 -14.27 4.94 6.01
N GLU A 48 -14.23 5.89 6.93
CA GLU A 48 -15.05 5.87 8.14
C GLU A 48 -16.56 5.91 7.90
N ASN A 49 -16.99 6.33 6.70
CA ASN A 49 -18.39 6.43 6.28
C ASN A 49 -18.84 5.23 5.41
N GLY A 50 -17.97 4.24 5.20
CA GLY A 50 -18.25 3.06 4.38
C GLY A 50 -17.55 3.09 3.03
N ILE A 51 -18.15 2.50 2.00
CA ILE A 51 -17.55 2.43 0.66
C ILE A 51 -17.43 3.85 0.10
N ASP A 52 -16.20 4.25 -0.24
CA ASP A 52 -15.89 5.53 -0.87
C ASP A 52 -15.90 5.32 -2.39
N PRO A 53 -16.87 5.81 -3.16
CA PRO A 53 -16.84 5.70 -4.63
C PRO A 53 -15.85 6.69 -5.27
N ASP A 54 -15.44 7.74 -4.55
CA ASP A 54 -14.69 8.88 -5.06
C ASP A 54 -13.21 8.81 -4.67
N TYR A 55 -12.72 7.64 -4.19
CA TYR A 55 -11.33 7.44 -3.78
C TYR A 55 -10.33 7.97 -4.81
N SER A 56 -10.60 7.75 -6.10
CA SER A 56 -9.69 8.16 -7.17
C SER A 56 -9.60 9.69 -7.32
N GLU A 57 -10.69 10.40 -7.06
CA GLU A 57 -10.76 11.85 -7.12
C GLU A 57 -10.06 12.47 -5.92
N ARG A 58 -10.31 11.92 -4.73
CA ARG A 58 -9.61 12.32 -3.50
C ARG A 58 -8.09 12.16 -3.61
N ILE A 59 -7.62 11.05 -4.18
CA ILE A 59 -6.18 10.85 -4.45
C ILE A 59 -5.63 11.94 -5.38
N MET A 60 -6.36 12.24 -6.47
CA MET A 60 -5.96 13.30 -7.39
C MET A 60 -5.87 14.66 -6.68
N ASP A 61 -6.83 14.98 -5.83
CA ASP A 61 -6.90 16.29 -5.18
C ASP A 61 -5.81 16.47 -4.13
N VAL A 62 -5.48 15.41 -3.39
CA VAL A 62 -4.33 15.40 -2.48
C VAL A 62 -3.04 15.72 -3.26
N VAL A 63 -2.81 15.06 -4.40
CA VAL A 63 -1.61 15.28 -5.22
C VAL A 63 -1.61 16.66 -5.85
N LYS A 64 -2.74 17.17 -6.37
CA LYS A 64 -2.84 18.52 -6.95
C LYS A 64 -2.56 19.62 -5.93
N THR A 65 -3.02 19.44 -4.70
CA THR A 65 -2.88 20.45 -3.64
C THR A 65 -1.42 20.61 -3.20
N GLY A 66 -0.67 19.50 -3.15
CA GLY A 66 0.73 19.49 -2.73
C GLY A 66 1.76 19.51 -3.85
N GLY A 67 1.37 19.17 -5.09
CA GLY A 67 2.27 18.79 -6.16
C GLY A 67 2.79 17.34 -6.06
N TYR A 68 2.69 16.72 -4.87
CA TYR A 68 3.07 15.34 -4.60
C TYR A 68 2.30 14.76 -3.41
N ALA A 69 2.37 13.44 -3.26
CA ALA A 69 1.87 12.67 -2.14
C ALA A 69 2.70 11.39 -1.96
N SER A 70 2.84 10.94 -0.72
CA SER A 70 3.43 9.64 -0.39
C SER A 70 2.31 8.66 -0.02
N ALA A 71 2.45 7.39 -0.39
CA ALA A 71 1.46 6.37 -0.06
C ALA A 71 2.13 5.14 0.55
N ILE A 72 1.52 4.59 1.60
CA ILE A 72 1.89 3.30 2.19
C ILE A 72 0.69 2.36 2.09
N LEU A 73 0.90 1.21 1.45
CA LEU A 73 -0.04 0.09 1.46
C LEU A 73 0.47 -0.96 2.45
N ARG A 74 -0.34 -1.31 3.45
CA ARG A 74 -0.11 -2.44 4.35
C ARG A 74 -1.16 -3.51 4.08
N SER A 75 -0.78 -4.65 3.51
CA SER A 75 -1.72 -5.75 3.24
C SER A 75 -1.48 -6.94 4.14
N ILE A 76 -2.56 -7.46 4.70
CA ILE A 76 -2.54 -8.68 5.50
C ILE A 76 -2.36 -9.87 4.56
N THR A 77 -1.35 -10.69 4.83
CA THR A 77 -1.07 -11.91 4.05
C THR A 77 -1.77 -13.12 4.67
N SER A 78 -1.86 -14.21 3.90
CA SER A 78 -2.37 -15.50 4.40
C SER A 78 -1.37 -16.27 5.26
N GLU A 79 -0.10 -15.85 5.25
CA GLU A 79 0.96 -16.49 6.03
C GLU A 79 0.90 -15.98 7.47
N THR A 80 1.02 -16.90 8.43
CA THR A 80 0.97 -16.59 9.86
C THR A 80 2.31 -16.82 10.52
N GLU A 81 2.68 -15.94 11.45
CA GLU A 81 3.85 -16.10 12.28
C GLU A 81 3.59 -17.21 13.31
N ILE A 82 4.43 -18.25 13.32
CA ILE A 82 4.27 -19.43 14.18
C ILE A 82 4.17 -19.07 15.67
N LYS A 83 4.90 -18.04 16.12
CA LYS A 83 4.98 -17.68 17.55
C LYS A 83 3.76 -16.95 18.07
N THR A 84 3.22 -16.01 17.30
CA THR A 84 2.11 -15.16 17.74
C THR A 84 0.77 -15.59 17.17
N GLY A 85 0.77 -16.43 16.11
CA GLY A 85 -0.41 -16.77 15.33
C GLY A 85 -0.92 -15.62 14.45
N GLY A 86 -0.29 -14.44 14.50
CA GLY A 86 -0.69 -13.27 13.73
C GLY A 86 -0.23 -13.37 12.27
N SER A 87 -1.04 -12.86 11.34
CA SER A 87 -0.66 -12.78 9.93
C SER A 87 0.51 -11.82 9.70
N PHE A 88 1.39 -12.18 8.77
CA PHE A 88 2.39 -11.23 8.25
C PHE A 88 1.72 -10.12 7.46
N MET A 89 2.31 -8.92 7.50
CA MET A 89 1.86 -7.75 6.78
C MET A 89 2.89 -7.36 5.72
N GLU A 90 2.48 -7.39 4.46
CA GLU A 90 3.28 -6.86 3.35
C GLU A 90 3.10 -5.34 3.28
N ILE A 91 4.20 -4.61 3.35
CA ILE A 91 4.25 -3.15 3.30
C ILE A 91 4.91 -2.72 2.00
N ARG A 92 4.25 -1.82 1.28
CA ARG A 92 4.78 -1.18 0.06
C ARG A 92 4.63 0.32 0.14
N GLY A 93 5.64 1.03 -0.31
CA GLY A 93 5.65 2.49 -0.40
C GLY A 93 5.61 2.97 -1.84
N TYR A 94 4.98 4.13 -2.03
CA TYR A 94 4.85 4.79 -3.31
C TYR A 94 5.01 6.29 -3.16
N PHE A 95 5.49 6.92 -4.22
CA PHE A 95 5.53 8.36 -4.38
C PHE A 95 4.71 8.74 -5.61
N ILE A 96 3.75 9.65 -5.44
CA ILE A 96 2.84 10.13 -6.48
C ILE A 96 3.12 11.62 -6.65
N TYR A 97 3.36 12.10 -7.87
CA TYR A 97 3.84 13.46 -8.08
C TYR A 97 3.38 14.03 -9.42
N ILE A 98 3.37 15.36 -9.53
CA ILE A 98 3.12 16.05 -10.78
C ILE A 98 4.46 16.38 -11.44
N ASN A 99 4.65 15.89 -12.66
CA ASN A 99 5.79 16.22 -13.50
C ASN A 99 5.30 16.78 -14.83
N ALA A 100 5.75 17.98 -15.21
CA ALA A 100 5.32 18.68 -16.42
C ALA A 100 3.77 18.74 -16.59
N GLY A 101 3.05 18.96 -15.49
CA GLY A 101 1.58 19.02 -15.47
C GLY A 101 0.87 17.66 -15.54
N VAL A 102 1.61 16.54 -15.51
CA VAL A 102 1.08 15.18 -15.57
C VAL A 102 1.34 14.46 -14.25
N ILE A 103 0.28 13.88 -13.66
CA ILE A 103 0.42 13.01 -12.49
C ILE A 103 1.17 11.74 -12.92
N SER A 104 2.20 11.39 -12.16
CA SER A 104 3.04 10.20 -12.29
C SER A 104 3.20 9.54 -10.93
N TRP A 105 3.70 8.31 -10.91
CA TRP A 105 4.01 7.63 -9.66
C TRP A 105 5.15 6.63 -9.83
N ASN A 106 5.88 6.37 -8.75
CA ASN A 106 6.86 5.30 -8.64
C ASN A 106 6.66 4.56 -7.32
N GLY A 107 7.04 3.29 -7.29
CA GLY A 107 7.21 2.56 -6.02
C GLY A 107 8.57 2.84 -5.42
N LEU A 108 8.67 2.62 -4.12
CA LEU A 108 9.92 2.63 -3.37
C LEU A 108 10.58 1.25 -3.41
N SER A 109 11.90 1.20 -3.18
CA SER A 109 12.63 -0.06 -2.96
C SER A 109 12.25 -0.67 -1.61
N ALA A 110 12.56 -1.96 -1.39
CA ALA A 110 12.29 -2.60 -0.10
C ALA A 110 13.04 -1.90 1.05
N GLU A 111 14.28 -1.45 0.80
CA GLU A 111 15.09 -0.69 1.77
C GLU A 111 14.47 0.67 2.09
N ASP A 112 14.06 1.43 1.07
CA ASP A 112 13.41 2.73 1.27
C ASP A 112 12.10 2.60 2.04
N VAL A 113 11.32 1.55 1.76
CA VAL A 113 10.09 1.27 2.51
C VAL A 113 10.43 0.96 3.97
N PHE A 114 11.40 0.08 4.23
CA PHE A 114 11.83 -0.26 5.59
C PHE A 114 12.22 1.01 6.35
N ASP A 115 13.07 1.85 5.76
CA ASP A 115 13.59 3.03 6.43
C ASP A 115 12.47 4.08 6.61
N ALA A 116 11.58 4.27 5.65
CA ALA A 116 10.49 5.23 5.75
C ALA A 116 9.49 4.93 6.88
N VAL A 117 9.24 3.65 7.18
CA VAL A 117 8.21 3.25 8.16
C VAL A 117 8.76 2.96 9.56
N ASN A 118 10.08 2.78 9.69
CA ASN A 118 10.75 2.47 10.96
C ASN A 118 11.56 3.64 11.53
N HIS A 119 11.17 4.87 11.22
CA HIS A 119 11.74 6.07 11.85
C HIS A 119 10.64 6.99 12.37
N ASP A 120 10.90 7.58 13.54
CA ASP A 120 10.06 8.64 14.08
C ASP A 120 10.21 9.90 13.22
N PHE A 121 9.10 10.37 12.66
CA PHE A 121 9.14 11.48 11.69
C PHE A 121 9.59 12.82 12.30
N LYS A 122 9.44 13.01 13.62
CA LYS A 122 9.80 14.28 14.29
C LYS A 122 11.26 14.31 14.69
N THR A 123 11.78 13.17 15.14
CA THR A 123 13.10 13.07 15.78
C THR A 123 14.13 12.33 14.91
N GLY A 124 13.68 11.65 13.86
CA GLY A 124 14.53 10.80 13.02
C GLY A 124 15.05 9.56 13.74
N ARG A 125 14.56 9.24 14.95
CA ARG A 125 15.02 8.08 15.70
C ARG A 125 14.48 6.79 15.08
N LYS A 126 15.34 5.77 15.01
CA LYS A 126 14.94 4.42 14.62
C LYS A 126 13.91 3.87 15.59
N LEU A 127 12.79 3.41 15.06
CA LEU A 127 11.78 2.66 15.77
C LEU A 127 12.12 1.16 15.66
N LYS A 128 11.68 0.39 16.65
CA LYS A 128 11.80 -1.07 16.59
C LYS A 128 10.79 -1.60 15.56
N PRO A 129 11.24 -2.30 14.51
CA PRO A 129 10.33 -2.92 13.54
C PRO A 129 9.42 -3.99 14.17
N ASP A 130 8.19 -4.14 13.68
CA ASP A 130 7.31 -5.26 14.07
C ASP A 130 7.79 -6.54 13.34
N ALA A 131 7.93 -7.64 14.10
CA ALA A 131 8.43 -8.92 13.58
C ALA A 131 7.55 -9.53 12.49
N ARG A 132 6.30 -9.08 12.36
CA ARG A 132 5.33 -9.53 11.36
C ARG A 132 5.32 -8.66 10.10
N GLU A 133 6.12 -7.61 10.04
CA GLU A 133 6.20 -6.75 8.85
C GLU A 133 7.22 -7.27 7.84
N ILE A 134 6.82 -7.22 6.57
CA ILE A 134 7.65 -7.55 5.42
C ILE A 134 7.57 -6.37 4.45
N TYR A 135 8.72 -5.77 4.14
CA TYR A 135 8.81 -4.55 3.33
C TYR A 135 9.20 -4.93 1.91
N CYS A 136 8.42 -4.52 0.91
CA CYS A 136 8.60 -4.98 -0.46
C CYS A 136 8.71 -3.85 -1.48
N GLY A 137 9.69 -3.98 -2.38
CA GLY A 137 9.88 -3.15 -3.56
C GLY A 137 9.08 -3.64 -4.77
N LEU A 138 8.91 -2.79 -5.79
CA LEU A 138 8.18 -3.15 -7.02
C LEU A 138 8.92 -4.14 -7.92
N ASP A 139 10.23 -4.23 -7.78
CA ASP A 139 11.11 -5.21 -8.40
C ASP A 139 10.88 -6.65 -7.90
N GLY A 140 10.16 -6.81 -6.79
CA GLY A 140 9.86 -8.10 -6.19
C GLY A 140 10.78 -8.46 -5.04
N GLU A 141 11.77 -7.63 -4.72
CA GLU A 141 12.55 -7.78 -3.50
C GLU A 141 11.66 -7.52 -2.28
N CYS A 142 11.83 -8.34 -1.24
CA CYS A 142 11.17 -8.17 0.05
C CYS A 142 12.15 -8.41 1.18
N LEU A 143 12.08 -7.59 2.22
CA LEU A 143 12.90 -7.66 3.43
C LEU A 143 12.02 -7.95 4.64
N ASP A 144 12.49 -8.82 5.54
CA ASP A 144 11.89 -8.97 6.86
C ASP A 144 12.27 -7.80 7.79
N TYR A 145 11.71 -7.82 9.01
CA TYR A 145 12.00 -6.88 10.08
C TYR A 145 13.48 -6.79 10.51
N SER A 146 14.32 -7.75 10.10
CA SER A 146 15.76 -7.80 10.34
C SER A 146 16.61 -7.38 9.12
N LYS A 147 15.97 -6.83 8.08
CA LYS A 147 16.57 -6.46 6.77
C LYS A 147 17.14 -7.66 6.01
N LYS A 148 16.63 -8.87 6.23
CA LYS A 148 17.01 -10.04 5.44
C LYS A 148 16.04 -10.26 4.29
N SER A 149 16.56 -10.58 3.12
CA SER A 149 15.74 -10.89 1.95
C SER A 149 14.88 -12.14 2.20
N VAL A 150 13.60 -12.06 1.84
CA VAL A 150 12.62 -13.13 2.00
C VAL A 150 11.80 -13.31 0.72
N VAL A 151 11.27 -14.52 0.52
CA VAL A 151 10.37 -14.84 -0.60
C VAL A 151 8.95 -14.97 -0.08
N LEU A 152 8.06 -14.06 -0.51
CA LEU A 152 6.64 -14.15 -0.22
C LEU A 152 5.95 -15.08 -1.22
N VAL A 153 5.35 -16.16 -0.72
CA VAL A 153 4.55 -17.07 -1.55
C VAL A 153 3.13 -16.51 -1.68
N LYS A 154 2.83 -15.86 -2.81
CA LYS A 154 1.46 -15.44 -3.11
C LYS A 154 0.57 -16.67 -3.35
N ARG A 155 -0.31 -17.01 -2.41
CA ARG A 155 -1.36 -18.01 -2.67
C ARG A 155 -2.32 -17.48 -3.74
N LYS A 156 -2.43 -18.20 -4.86
CA LYS A 156 -3.50 -17.97 -5.85
C LYS A 156 -4.84 -18.29 -5.18
N ILE A 157 -5.65 -17.28 -4.92
CA ILE A 157 -7.05 -17.48 -4.54
C ILE A 157 -7.75 -18.08 -5.76
N LYS A 158 -8.12 -19.37 -5.69
CA LYS A 158 -9.00 -19.99 -6.69
C LYS A 158 -10.34 -19.26 -6.60
N ALA A 159 -10.72 -18.54 -7.64
CA ALA A 159 -12.06 -17.99 -7.76
C ALA A 159 -13.07 -19.15 -7.68
N LYS A 160 -13.82 -19.27 -6.57
CA LYS A 160 -15.02 -20.11 -6.56
C LYS A 160 -15.99 -19.47 -7.54
N LYS A 161 -16.33 -20.19 -8.62
CA LYS A 161 -17.48 -19.86 -9.46
C LYS A 161 -18.70 -19.83 -8.55
N LEU A 162 -19.27 -18.65 -8.33
CA LEU A 162 -20.63 -18.53 -7.81
C LEU A 162 -21.56 -18.84 -8.99
N HIS A 163 -22.26 -19.96 -8.89
CA HIS A 163 -23.42 -20.23 -9.73
C HIS A 163 -24.56 -19.36 -9.18
N TYR A 164 -24.99 -18.37 -9.96
CA TYR A 164 -26.29 -17.76 -9.85
C TYR A 164 -27.19 -18.39 -10.90
#